data_AF-R7P742-F1
#
_entry.id   AF-R7P742-F1
#
_cell.length_a   1.000
_cell.length_b   1.000
_cell.length_c   1.000
_cell.angle_alpha   90.00
_cell.angle_beta   90.00
_cell.angle_gamma   90.00
#
_symmetry.space_group_name_H-M   'P 1'
#
loop_
_entity.id
_entity.type
_entity.pdbx_description
1 polymer ?
#
loop_
_entity_poly.entity_id
_entity_poly.type
_entity_poly.pdbx_seq_one_letter_code
_entity_poly.pdbx_strand_id
1 'polypeptide(L)'
;MENNINEEMSYLLNNLWISKTTQKEKYYKIKSNLTELREISGKLGCDIIANNKIIKLEKLPISIDSTFKIEAFDNKLDYVLYMCLLLFLQDKGLDEQFILSNFTDYTTNILSSFEGNNKPDWTKYKDRKSLVDVLKYAEKVGIIRLRDGNDESFADNELSEALYENTTLSHYVVRNFKFNVFNCYTPSDFLEEEKKTIDEKDYKKIISYRGLFFYPHLYLPELTEDARNYIKNIRYSIGNDVSKFLDGELILAKDEALVSMPDNRNSELFPDLNKSITDIVLLVCAELNNQEVENLIPKEQFKLILEKVFNEYKDYFSKLYRDLPTYKFDEEIMKYMESFKLIKITENYVQVYPICYFFEGYFKKEESVVNNFEYLTLDLEG
;
A
#
# COMPACT_ATOMS: atom_id res chain seq x y z
N MET A 1 4.67 0.49 31.42
CA MET A 1 4.86 0.53 29.96
C MET A 1 4.52 1.94 29.55
N GLU A 2 5.44 2.67 28.93
CA GLU A 2 5.12 3.99 28.39
C GLU A 2 4.00 3.83 27.35
N ASN A 3 2.93 4.61 27.52
CA ASN A 3 1.81 4.62 26.59
C ASN A 3 2.27 5.37 25.34
N ASN A 4 2.58 4.63 24.27
CA ASN A 4 3.03 5.18 23.01
C ASN A 4 1.99 4.82 21.94
N ILE A 5 0.86 5.52 22.01
CA ILE A 5 -0.32 5.29 21.17
C ILE A 5 -0.01 5.49 19.68
N ASN A 6 0.93 6.40 19.36
CA ASN A 6 1.35 6.67 18.00
C ASN A 6 2.14 5.50 17.37
N GLU A 7 3.05 4.86 18.11
CA GLU A 7 3.73 3.66 17.61
C GLU A 7 2.73 2.50 17.38
N GLU A 8 1.76 2.35 18.27
CA GLU A 8 0.72 1.32 18.15
C GLU A 8 -0.20 1.55 16.97
N MET A 9 -0.60 2.80 16.72
CA MET A 9 -1.35 3.18 15.54
C MET A 9 -0.54 2.95 14.26
N SER A 10 0.75 3.33 14.27
CA SER A 10 1.66 3.09 13.14
C SER A 10 1.77 1.60 12.81
N TYR A 11 1.84 0.70 13.81
CA TYR A 11 1.79 -0.74 13.54
C TYR A 11 0.48 -1.18 12.87
N LEU A 12 -0.67 -0.67 13.31
CA LEU A 12 -1.96 -1.01 12.70
C LEU A 12 -2.09 -0.49 11.26
N LEU A 13 -1.50 0.67 10.97
CA LEU A 13 -1.52 1.26 9.63
C LEU A 13 -0.58 0.51 8.66
N ASN A 14 0.60 0.11 9.12
CA ASN A 14 1.65 -0.44 8.25
C ASN A 14 1.69 -1.98 8.18
N ASN A 15 0.71 -2.67 8.79
CA ASN A 15 0.67 -4.14 8.77
C ASN A 15 -0.74 -4.62 8.39
N LEU A 16 -0.80 -5.76 7.69
CA LEU A 16 -2.08 -6.44 7.41
C LEU A 16 -2.79 -6.84 8.72
N TRP A 17 -2.03 -7.39 9.66
CA TRP A 17 -2.44 -7.68 11.03
C TRP A 17 -1.22 -7.88 11.92
N ILE A 18 -1.44 -7.85 13.23
CA ILE A 18 -0.43 -8.15 14.24
C ILE A 18 -0.75 -9.53 14.81
N SER A 19 0.07 -10.52 14.46
CA SER A 19 -0.11 -11.89 14.95
C SER A 19 0.44 -12.06 16.36
N LYS A 20 -0.36 -12.62 17.25
CA LYS A 20 0.07 -12.93 18.62
C LYS A 20 1.24 -13.92 18.66
N THR A 21 1.30 -14.83 17.69
CA THR A 21 2.30 -15.89 17.64
C THR A 21 3.66 -15.35 17.21
N THR A 22 3.70 -14.47 16.21
CA THR A 22 4.95 -13.93 15.65
C THR A 22 5.34 -12.59 16.26
N GLN A 23 4.38 -11.80 16.75
CA GLN A 23 4.57 -10.43 17.26
C GLN A 23 3.95 -10.26 18.65
N LYS A 24 4.27 -11.17 19.58
CA LYS A 24 3.65 -11.25 20.92
C LYS A 24 3.69 -9.93 21.71
N GLU A 25 4.84 -9.28 21.77
CA GLU A 25 5.01 -8.03 22.53
C GLU A 25 4.15 -6.90 21.95
N LYS A 26 4.23 -6.69 20.63
CA LYS A 26 3.42 -5.69 19.90
C LYS A 26 1.93 -5.97 20.06
N TYR A 27 1.52 -7.24 19.95
CA TYR A 27 0.13 -7.65 20.15
C TYR A 27 -0.39 -7.23 21.53
N TYR A 28 0.35 -7.48 22.61
CA TYR A 28 -0.10 -7.13 23.95
C TYR A 28 -0.06 -5.62 24.22
N LYS A 29 0.90 -4.90 23.63
CA LYS A 29 0.99 -3.44 23.69
C LYS A 29 -0.22 -2.76 23.03
N ILE A 30 -0.54 -3.13 21.79
CA ILE A 30 -1.73 -2.64 21.09
C ILE A 30 -3.01 -3.05 21.85
N LYS A 31 -3.04 -4.28 22.39
CA LYS A 31 -4.20 -4.77 23.15
C LYS A 31 -4.51 -3.91 24.38
N SER A 32 -3.50 -3.39 25.08
CA SER A 32 -3.72 -2.54 26.26
C SER A 32 -4.38 -1.19 25.93
N ASN A 33 -4.20 -0.66 24.73
CA ASN A 33 -4.75 0.65 24.34
C ASN A 33 -5.88 0.57 23.29
N LEU A 34 -6.52 -0.59 23.16
CA LEU A 34 -7.61 -0.80 22.18
C LEU A 34 -8.76 0.21 22.32
N THR A 35 -9.06 0.70 23.52
CA THR A 35 -10.14 1.68 23.72
C THR A 35 -9.84 2.98 22.98
N GLU A 36 -8.62 3.48 23.11
CA GLU A 36 -8.16 4.72 22.48
C GLU A 36 -7.97 4.54 20.97
N LEU A 37 -7.41 3.41 20.54
CA LEU A 37 -7.29 3.07 19.11
C LEU A 37 -8.66 2.93 18.44
N ARG A 38 -9.69 2.44 19.15
CA ARG A 38 -11.06 2.37 18.62
C ARG A 38 -11.71 3.74 18.46
N GLU A 39 -11.31 4.73 19.26
CA GLU A 39 -11.81 6.10 19.11
C GLU A 39 -11.41 6.66 17.74
N ILE A 40 -10.11 6.59 17.39
CA ILE A 40 -9.63 7.04 16.08
C ILE A 40 -10.13 6.15 14.95
N SER A 41 -10.19 4.83 15.16
CA SER A 41 -10.76 3.89 14.17
C SER A 41 -12.21 4.22 13.81
N GLY A 42 -13.01 4.66 14.78
CA GLY A 42 -14.37 5.14 14.55
C GLY A 42 -14.42 6.41 13.69
N LYS A 43 -13.44 7.32 13.82
CA LYS A 43 -13.32 8.50 12.95
C LYS A 43 -12.92 8.12 11.52
N LEU A 44 -12.10 7.08 11.37
CA LEU A 44 -11.72 6.46 10.10
C LEU A 44 -12.83 5.59 9.49
N GLY A 45 -13.91 5.31 10.22
CA GLY A 45 -14.95 4.37 9.80
C GLY A 45 -14.39 2.99 9.49
N CYS A 46 -13.37 2.56 10.24
CA CYS A 46 -12.72 1.27 10.09
C CYS A 46 -12.96 0.44 11.36
N ASP A 47 -13.01 -0.88 11.22
CA ASP A 47 -13.18 -1.80 12.35
C ASP A 47 -11.82 -2.34 12.82
N ILE A 48 -11.66 -2.48 14.14
CA ILE A 48 -10.53 -3.19 14.74
C ILE A 48 -10.98 -4.59 15.16
N ILE A 49 -10.52 -5.60 14.44
CA ILE A 49 -10.67 -7.01 14.82
C ILE A 49 -9.57 -7.32 15.83
N ALA A 50 -9.96 -7.65 17.06
CA ALA A 50 -9.04 -8.04 18.12
C ALA A 50 -9.51 -9.34 18.78
N ASN A 51 -8.78 -10.43 18.55
CA ASN A 51 -9.08 -11.75 19.12
C ASN A 51 -7.79 -12.39 19.67
N ASN A 52 -7.84 -13.66 20.08
CA ASN A 52 -6.69 -14.36 20.67
C ASN A 52 -5.56 -14.72 19.67
N LYS A 53 -5.77 -14.53 18.36
CA LYS A 53 -4.80 -14.81 17.29
C LYS A 53 -4.18 -13.54 16.73
N ILE A 54 -4.99 -12.52 16.43
CA ILE A 54 -4.55 -11.31 15.74
C ILE A 54 -5.19 -10.03 16.30
N ILE A 55 -4.56 -8.89 15.99
CA ILE A 55 -5.20 -7.57 15.97
C ILE A 55 -5.06 -7.00 14.55
N LYS A 56 -6.16 -6.55 13.93
CA LYS A 56 -6.21 -6.03 12.56
C LYS A 56 -7.06 -4.78 12.52
N LEU A 57 -6.57 -3.74 11.83
CA LEU A 57 -7.37 -2.61 11.38
C LEU A 57 -7.88 -2.90 9.96
N GLU A 58 -9.19 -2.95 9.75
CA GLU A 58 -9.77 -3.15 8.42
C GLU A 58 -9.74 -1.83 7.64
N LYS A 59 -8.57 -1.52 7.07
CA LYS A 59 -8.35 -0.34 6.23
C LYS A 59 -9.21 -0.43 4.96
N LEU A 60 -9.86 0.68 4.62
CA LEU A 60 -10.70 0.81 3.44
C LEU A 60 -10.25 2.02 2.62
N PRO A 61 -9.97 1.86 1.32
CA PRO A 61 -9.52 2.96 0.49
C PRO A 61 -10.63 4.01 0.29
N ILE A 62 -10.24 5.22 -0.13
CA ILE A 62 -11.18 6.26 -0.55
C ILE A 62 -11.40 6.26 -2.08
N SER A 63 -10.52 5.60 -2.82
CA SER A 63 -10.50 5.52 -4.28
C SER A 63 -9.89 4.20 -4.76
N ILE A 64 -10.19 3.81 -6.00
CA ILE A 64 -9.56 2.65 -6.64
C ILE A 64 -8.20 3.10 -7.14
N ASP A 65 -7.15 2.67 -6.44
CA ASP A 65 -5.78 2.98 -6.78
C ASP A 65 -4.85 1.86 -6.31
N SER A 66 -3.58 1.94 -6.70
CA SER A 66 -2.57 0.94 -6.37
C SER A 66 -2.01 1.05 -4.96
N THR A 67 -2.43 2.03 -4.14
CA THR A 67 -1.88 2.26 -2.78
C THR A 67 -2.05 1.02 -1.90
N PHE A 68 -3.14 0.28 -2.09
CA PHE A 68 -3.46 -0.93 -1.33
C PHE A 68 -3.22 -2.24 -2.11
N LYS A 69 -2.43 -2.20 -3.19
CA LYS A 69 -2.08 -3.41 -3.92
C LYS A 69 -1.23 -4.33 -3.03
N ILE A 70 -1.30 -5.64 -3.27
CA ILE A 70 -0.35 -6.57 -2.70
C ILE A 70 0.95 -6.46 -3.50
N GLU A 71 1.99 -5.88 -2.91
CA GLU A 71 3.28 -5.63 -3.60
C GLU A 71 3.92 -6.90 -4.18
N ALA A 72 3.63 -8.07 -3.61
CA ALA A 72 4.13 -9.34 -4.13
C ALA A 72 3.41 -9.82 -5.42
N PHE A 73 2.32 -9.17 -5.81
CA PHE A 73 1.48 -9.59 -6.94
C PHE A 73 1.64 -8.63 -8.12
N ASP A 74 2.03 -9.19 -9.26
CA ASP A 74 2.34 -8.45 -10.48
C ASP A 74 1.23 -8.55 -11.52
N ASN A 75 0.37 -9.57 -11.43
CA ASN A 75 -0.63 -9.83 -12.45
C ASN A 75 -1.93 -10.42 -11.88
N LYS A 76 -2.97 -10.49 -12.73
CA LYS A 76 -4.31 -10.94 -12.33
C LYS A 76 -4.33 -12.39 -11.83
N LEU A 77 -3.46 -13.27 -12.35
CA LEU A 77 -3.42 -14.67 -11.95
C LEU A 77 -3.01 -14.80 -10.48
N ASP A 78 -2.11 -13.95 -9.98
CA ASP A 78 -1.67 -13.96 -8.57
C ASP A 78 -2.88 -13.76 -7.64
N TYR A 79 -3.74 -12.79 -7.93
CA TYR A 79 -4.97 -12.54 -7.17
C TYR A 79 -5.97 -13.71 -7.28
N VAL A 80 -6.12 -14.31 -8.46
CA VAL A 80 -7.00 -15.48 -8.66
C VAL A 80 -6.52 -16.67 -7.84
N LEU A 81 -5.23 -16.99 -7.91
CA LEU A 81 -4.62 -18.07 -7.14
C LEU A 81 -4.70 -17.81 -5.63
N TYR A 82 -4.50 -16.57 -5.20
CA TYR A 82 -4.66 -16.20 -3.80
C TYR A 82 -6.10 -16.42 -3.33
N MET A 83 -7.11 -16.02 -4.10
CA MET A 83 -8.51 -16.30 -3.75
C MET A 83 -8.83 -17.80 -3.72
N CYS A 84 -8.27 -18.58 -4.65
CA CYS A 84 -8.38 -20.05 -4.62
C CYS A 84 -7.76 -20.63 -3.35
N LEU A 85 -6.60 -20.12 -2.92
CA LEU A 85 -5.94 -20.55 -1.69
C LEU A 85 -6.80 -20.25 -0.46
N LEU A 86 -7.37 -19.04 -0.37
CA LEU A 86 -8.24 -18.67 0.75
C LEU A 86 -9.46 -19.59 0.85
N LEU A 87 -10.08 -19.90 -0.30
CA LEU A 87 -11.23 -20.81 -0.35
C LEU A 87 -10.82 -22.25 0.00
N PHE A 88 -9.70 -22.73 -0.53
CA PHE A 88 -9.15 -24.06 -0.21
C PHE A 88 -8.88 -24.24 1.29
N LEU A 89 -8.40 -23.19 1.96
CA LEU A 89 -8.09 -23.21 3.39
C LEU A 89 -9.33 -23.05 4.29
N GLN A 90 -10.47 -22.60 3.75
CA GLN A 90 -11.68 -22.33 4.53
C GLN A 90 -12.23 -23.59 5.23
N ASP A 91 -12.12 -24.74 4.57
CA ASP A 91 -12.59 -26.02 5.10
C ASP A 91 -11.54 -26.73 5.98
N LYS A 92 -10.35 -26.14 6.13
CA LYS A 92 -9.23 -26.76 6.83
C LYS A 92 -9.13 -26.35 8.29
N GLY A 93 -8.83 -27.32 9.15
CA GLY A 93 -8.59 -27.10 10.57
C GLY A 93 -7.29 -26.35 10.86
N LEU A 94 -7.14 -25.92 12.11
CA LEU A 94 -5.87 -25.42 12.62
C LEU A 94 -4.83 -26.54 12.61
N ASP A 95 -3.63 -26.22 12.14
CA ASP A 95 -2.49 -27.11 12.01
C ASP A 95 -2.74 -28.30 11.05
N GLU A 96 -3.82 -28.26 10.27
CA GLU A 96 -4.07 -29.26 9.22
C GLU A 96 -3.07 -29.08 8.08
N GLN A 97 -2.47 -30.19 7.66
CA GLN A 97 -1.45 -30.20 6.62
C GLN A 97 -2.04 -30.49 5.24
N PHE A 98 -1.41 -29.94 4.21
CA PHE A 98 -1.72 -30.25 2.82
C PHE A 98 -0.44 -30.21 1.98
N ILE A 99 -0.39 -31.05 0.94
CA ILE A 99 0.67 -31.04 -0.06
C ILE A 99 0.30 -30.11 -1.21
N LEU A 100 1.30 -29.62 -1.93
CA LEU A 100 1.14 -28.65 -3.01
C LEU A 100 0.25 -29.18 -4.14
N SER A 101 0.43 -30.45 -4.54
CA SER A 101 -0.42 -31.05 -5.58
C SER A 101 -1.91 -31.04 -5.25
N ASN A 102 -2.28 -31.26 -3.98
CA ASN A 102 -3.68 -31.17 -3.56
C ASN A 102 -4.26 -29.78 -3.83
N PHE A 103 -3.47 -28.73 -3.63
CA PHE A 103 -3.91 -27.37 -3.90
C PHE A 103 -3.95 -27.06 -5.40
N THR A 104 -2.97 -27.51 -6.19
CA THR A 104 -2.98 -27.31 -7.65
C THR A 104 -4.17 -28.03 -8.29
N ASP A 105 -4.46 -29.26 -7.86
CA ASP A 105 -5.61 -30.03 -8.33
C ASP A 105 -6.94 -29.35 -7.97
N TYR A 106 -7.07 -28.89 -6.72
CA TYR A 106 -8.23 -28.12 -6.29
C TYR A 106 -8.44 -26.88 -7.16
N THR A 107 -7.36 -26.13 -7.41
CA THR A 107 -7.38 -24.90 -8.21
C THR A 107 -7.77 -25.18 -9.66
N THR A 108 -7.21 -26.22 -10.28
CA THR A 108 -7.61 -26.66 -11.63
C THR A 108 -9.09 -27.03 -11.69
N ASN A 109 -9.59 -27.75 -10.69
CA ASN A 109 -10.98 -28.18 -10.64
C ASN A 109 -11.95 -27.01 -10.49
N ILE A 110 -11.71 -26.09 -9.56
CA ILE A 110 -12.62 -24.97 -9.33
C ILE A 110 -12.62 -23.96 -10.48
N LEU A 111 -11.47 -23.75 -11.12
CA LEU A 111 -11.35 -22.85 -12.26
C LEU A 111 -11.75 -23.51 -13.59
N SER A 112 -12.01 -24.82 -13.61
CA SER A 112 -12.42 -25.52 -14.84
C SER A 112 -13.67 -24.91 -15.48
N SER A 113 -14.66 -24.52 -14.67
CA SER A 113 -15.93 -23.92 -15.09
C SER A 113 -15.89 -22.40 -15.31
N PHE A 114 -14.80 -21.73 -14.92
CA PHE A 114 -14.70 -20.28 -15.04
C PHE A 114 -14.51 -19.87 -16.51
N GLU A 115 -15.21 -18.87 -17.02
CA GLU A 115 -14.99 -18.38 -18.38
C GLU A 115 -13.93 -17.27 -18.35
N GLY A 116 -12.77 -17.48 -18.98
CA GLY A 116 -11.72 -16.46 -19.06
C GLY A 116 -10.29 -17.00 -19.19
N ASN A 117 -9.36 -16.09 -19.45
CA ASN A 117 -7.94 -16.40 -19.70
C ASN A 117 -7.06 -16.37 -18.45
N ASN A 118 -7.61 -16.09 -17.26
CA ASN A 118 -6.85 -16.04 -16.00
C ASN A 118 -6.92 -17.38 -15.26
N LYS A 119 -6.65 -18.48 -15.99
CA LYS A 119 -6.53 -19.82 -15.42
C LYS A 119 -5.05 -20.24 -15.46
N PRO A 120 -4.56 -20.93 -14.42
CA PRO A 120 -3.21 -21.43 -14.45
C PRO A 120 -3.09 -22.58 -15.47
N ASP A 121 -2.03 -22.52 -16.28
CA ASP A 121 -1.51 -23.65 -17.03
C ASP A 121 -0.21 -24.09 -16.37
N TRP A 122 -0.27 -25.18 -15.62
CA TRP A 122 0.88 -25.67 -14.83
C TRP A 122 2.07 -26.07 -15.69
N THR A 123 1.91 -26.26 -17.01
CA THR A 123 3.06 -26.50 -17.90
C THR A 123 3.90 -25.23 -18.13
N LYS A 124 3.32 -24.04 -17.90
CA LYS A 124 3.98 -22.75 -18.09
C LYS A 124 4.70 -22.31 -16.82
N TYR A 125 6.01 -22.08 -16.95
CA TYR A 125 6.85 -21.51 -15.88
C TYR A 125 6.25 -20.25 -15.25
N LYS A 126 5.72 -19.33 -16.07
CA LYS A 126 5.15 -18.06 -15.58
C LYS A 126 3.98 -18.28 -14.61
N ASP A 127 3.11 -19.24 -14.90
CA ASP A 127 1.92 -19.51 -14.10
C ASP A 127 2.30 -20.25 -12.80
N ARG A 128 3.30 -21.15 -12.87
CA ARG A 128 3.89 -21.77 -11.68
C ARG A 128 4.60 -20.76 -10.79
N LYS A 129 5.32 -19.79 -11.39
CA LYS A 129 5.98 -18.70 -10.65
C LYS A 129 4.95 -17.85 -9.90
N SER A 130 3.82 -17.50 -10.53
CA SER A 130 2.70 -16.83 -9.88
C SER A 130 2.19 -17.58 -8.65
N LEU A 131 2.06 -18.91 -8.72
CA LEU A 131 1.69 -19.72 -7.56
C LEU A 131 2.73 -19.65 -6.44
N VAL A 132 4.02 -19.76 -6.77
CA VAL A 132 5.11 -19.64 -5.79
C VAL A 132 5.06 -18.28 -5.08
N ASP A 133 4.84 -17.18 -5.81
CA ASP A 133 4.75 -15.84 -5.22
C ASP A 133 3.54 -15.71 -4.27
N VAL A 134 2.41 -16.30 -4.62
CA VAL A 134 1.21 -16.37 -3.78
C VAL A 134 1.47 -17.16 -2.49
N LEU A 135 2.12 -18.32 -2.58
CA LEU A 135 2.42 -19.17 -1.43
C LEU A 135 3.44 -18.50 -0.49
N LYS A 136 4.48 -17.90 -1.04
CA LYS A 136 5.46 -17.10 -0.29
C LYS A 136 4.81 -15.92 0.41
N TYR A 137 3.93 -15.19 -0.28
CA TYR A 137 3.18 -14.10 0.33
C TYR A 137 2.29 -14.62 1.48
N ALA A 138 1.55 -15.70 1.25
CA ALA A 138 0.67 -16.31 2.24
C ALA A 138 1.46 -16.80 3.48
N GLU A 139 2.65 -17.36 3.29
CA GLU A 139 3.56 -17.71 4.38
C GLU A 139 4.08 -16.46 5.11
N LYS A 140 4.55 -15.45 4.38
CA LYS A 140 5.05 -14.19 4.94
C LYS A 140 4.03 -13.52 5.87
N VAL A 141 2.76 -13.47 5.48
CA VAL A 141 1.69 -12.90 6.31
C VAL A 141 1.14 -13.89 7.35
N GLY A 142 1.59 -15.15 7.31
CA GLY A 142 1.30 -16.19 8.29
C GLY A 142 -0.02 -16.92 8.08
N ILE A 143 -0.59 -16.90 6.87
CA ILE A 143 -1.78 -17.68 6.51
C ILE A 143 -1.47 -19.17 6.48
N ILE A 144 -0.32 -19.54 5.94
CA ILE A 144 0.22 -20.91 5.92
C ILE A 144 1.61 -20.95 6.54
N ARG A 145 2.13 -22.16 6.79
CA ARG A 145 3.53 -22.39 7.17
C ARG A 145 4.11 -23.49 6.30
N LEU A 146 5.29 -23.30 5.76
CA LEU A 146 6.04 -24.39 5.12
C LEU A 146 6.58 -25.32 6.21
N ARG A 147 6.34 -26.62 6.07
CA ARG A 147 6.81 -27.67 7.00
C ARG A 147 7.92 -28.51 6.42
N ASP A 148 7.83 -28.83 5.13
CA ASP A 148 8.83 -29.63 4.42
C ASP A 148 8.83 -29.30 2.92
N GLY A 149 9.95 -29.55 2.25
CA GLY A 149 10.13 -29.29 0.83
C GLY A 149 10.66 -27.89 0.50
N ASN A 150 10.80 -27.62 -0.80
CA ASN A 150 11.21 -26.33 -1.35
C ASN A 150 10.21 -25.90 -2.43
N ASP A 151 9.33 -24.98 -2.08
CA ASP A 151 8.27 -24.52 -2.98
C ASP A 151 8.80 -23.70 -4.16
N GLU A 152 9.97 -23.07 -4.03
CA GLU A 152 10.63 -22.40 -5.15
C GLU A 152 10.89 -23.33 -6.32
N SER A 153 11.14 -24.62 -6.04
CA SER A 153 11.40 -25.64 -7.06
C SER A 153 10.19 -25.90 -7.95
N PHE A 154 8.97 -25.56 -7.50
CA PHE A 154 7.75 -25.71 -8.29
C PHE A 154 7.77 -24.82 -9.54
N ALA A 155 8.37 -23.63 -9.47
CA ALA A 155 8.50 -22.77 -10.65
C ALA A 155 9.23 -23.50 -11.78
N ASP A 156 10.31 -24.21 -11.47
CA ASP A 156 11.14 -24.93 -12.44
C ASP A 156 10.57 -26.30 -12.84
N ASN A 157 9.93 -27.01 -11.89
CA ASN A 157 9.42 -28.35 -12.08
C ASN A 157 8.04 -28.52 -11.41
N GLU A 158 7.01 -28.74 -12.23
CA GLU A 158 5.61 -28.94 -11.79
C GLU A 158 5.40 -30.17 -10.90
N LEU A 159 6.34 -31.11 -10.88
CA LEU A 159 6.29 -32.30 -10.01
C LEU A 159 6.91 -32.05 -8.63
N SER A 160 7.43 -30.85 -8.37
CA SER A 160 8.01 -30.51 -7.06
C SER A 160 6.91 -30.44 -6.02
N GLU A 161 7.18 -31.03 -4.85
CA GLU A 161 6.25 -31.06 -3.74
C GLU A 161 6.73 -30.23 -2.55
N ALA A 162 5.76 -29.71 -1.83
CA ALA A 162 5.94 -28.99 -0.58
C ALA A 162 4.79 -29.32 0.37
N LEU A 163 5.11 -29.47 1.66
CA LEU A 163 4.14 -29.72 2.71
C LEU A 163 3.87 -28.43 3.47
N TYR A 164 2.63 -27.98 3.44
CA TYR A 164 2.18 -26.79 4.14
C TYR A 164 1.26 -27.15 5.30
N GLU A 165 1.11 -26.20 6.21
CA GLU A 165 0.21 -26.25 7.34
C GLU A 165 -0.71 -25.02 7.39
N ASN A 166 -2.00 -25.22 7.61
CA ASN A 166 -2.97 -24.15 7.78
C ASN A 166 -2.90 -23.51 9.18
N THR A 167 -2.82 -22.17 9.23
CA THR A 167 -2.86 -21.43 10.50
C THR A 167 -4.26 -20.93 10.88
N THR A 168 -5.24 -21.08 9.99
CA THR A 168 -6.60 -20.50 10.05
C THR A 168 -6.66 -18.96 10.05
N LEU A 169 -5.53 -18.27 9.78
CA LEU A 169 -5.54 -16.81 9.63
C LEU A 169 -6.20 -16.34 8.32
N SER A 170 -6.36 -17.22 7.32
CA SER A 170 -7.11 -16.96 6.08
C SER A 170 -8.51 -16.42 6.34
N HIS A 171 -9.17 -16.84 7.43
CA HIS A 171 -10.51 -16.38 7.82
C HIS A 171 -10.61 -14.87 8.11
N TYR A 172 -9.48 -14.19 8.30
CA TYR A 172 -9.44 -12.75 8.57
C TYR A 172 -9.01 -11.92 7.36
N VAL A 173 -8.78 -12.54 6.20
CA VAL A 173 -8.38 -11.81 4.99
C VAL A 173 -9.57 -11.09 4.38
N VAL A 174 -10.63 -11.84 4.07
CA VAL A 174 -11.87 -11.29 3.51
C VAL A 174 -12.67 -10.65 4.63
N ARG A 175 -13.03 -9.37 4.47
CA ARG A 175 -13.84 -8.65 5.45
C ARG A 175 -15.29 -9.10 5.40
N ASN A 176 -16.03 -8.79 6.47
CA ASN A 176 -17.49 -8.90 6.44
C ASN A 176 -18.08 -7.69 5.73
N PHE A 177 -18.82 -7.93 4.65
CA PHE A 177 -19.50 -6.87 3.91
C PHE A 177 -20.89 -6.62 4.50
N LYS A 178 -21.23 -5.33 4.67
CA LYS A 178 -22.57 -4.88 5.11
C LYS A 178 -23.59 -4.81 3.97
N PHE A 179 -23.18 -5.20 2.77
CA PHE A 179 -23.96 -5.18 1.55
C PHE A 179 -23.74 -6.48 0.76
N ASN A 180 -24.60 -6.72 -0.22
CA ASN A 180 -24.51 -7.90 -1.05
C ASN A 180 -23.43 -7.74 -2.14
N VAL A 181 -22.31 -8.44 -1.98
CA VAL A 181 -21.18 -8.40 -2.92
C VAL A 181 -21.51 -8.98 -4.30
N PHE A 182 -22.57 -9.79 -4.44
CA PHE A 182 -23.01 -10.31 -5.74
C PHE A 182 -23.55 -9.22 -6.67
N ASN A 183 -23.84 -8.03 -6.13
CA ASN A 183 -24.23 -6.87 -6.94
C ASN A 183 -23.02 -6.05 -7.44
N CYS A 184 -21.80 -6.41 -7.05
CA CYS A 184 -20.58 -5.70 -7.44
C CYS A 184 -19.88 -6.45 -8.58
N TYR A 185 -19.87 -5.83 -9.76
CA TYR A 185 -19.21 -6.33 -10.97
C TYR A 185 -17.89 -5.61 -11.26
N THR A 186 -17.73 -4.40 -10.74
CA THR A 186 -16.53 -3.58 -10.87
C THR A 186 -15.97 -3.20 -9.49
N PRO A 187 -14.67 -2.84 -9.38
CA PRO A 187 -14.13 -2.30 -8.13
C PRO A 187 -14.84 -1.01 -7.66
N SER A 188 -15.40 -0.22 -8.58
CA SER A 188 -16.18 0.98 -8.25
C SER A 188 -17.46 0.65 -7.50
N ASP A 189 -18.12 -0.45 -7.87
CA ASP A 189 -19.37 -0.87 -7.24
C ASP A 189 -19.17 -1.12 -5.73
N PHE A 190 -18.00 -1.63 -5.32
CA PHE A 190 -17.66 -1.81 -3.90
C PHE A 190 -17.59 -0.49 -3.13
N LEU A 191 -17.02 0.56 -3.73
CA LEU A 191 -16.95 1.88 -3.09
C LEU A 191 -18.33 2.53 -3.01
N GLU A 192 -19.14 2.39 -4.06
CA GLU A 192 -20.49 2.92 -4.10
C GLU A 192 -21.42 2.21 -3.10
N GLU A 193 -21.38 0.89 -3.04
CA GLU A 193 -22.15 0.11 -2.07
C GLU A 193 -21.69 0.41 -0.63
N GLU A 194 -20.39 0.50 -0.38
CA GLU A 194 -19.88 0.89 0.95
C GLU A 194 -20.40 2.27 1.36
N LYS A 195 -20.36 3.25 0.47
CA LYS A 195 -20.88 4.60 0.73
C LYS A 195 -22.36 4.57 1.13
N LYS A 196 -23.18 3.71 0.53
CA LYS A 196 -24.61 3.57 0.88
C LYS A 196 -24.83 3.04 2.30
N THR A 197 -23.84 2.39 2.90
CA THR A 197 -23.92 1.89 4.29
C THR A 197 -23.57 2.92 5.35
N ILE A 198 -23.14 4.12 4.94
CA ILE A 198 -22.65 5.18 5.82
C ILE A 198 -23.57 6.39 5.70
N ASP A 199 -24.00 6.95 6.84
CA ASP A 199 -24.74 8.21 6.85
C ASP A 199 -23.93 9.34 6.19
N GLU A 200 -24.58 10.17 5.36
CA GLU A 200 -23.88 11.24 4.61
C GLU A 200 -23.06 12.17 5.50
N LYS A 201 -23.56 12.46 6.72
CA LYS A 201 -22.86 13.30 7.70
C LYS A 201 -21.54 12.68 8.18
N ASP A 202 -21.50 11.36 8.31
CA ASP A 202 -20.32 10.62 8.73
C ASP A 202 -19.39 10.32 7.57
N TYR A 203 -19.93 10.18 6.34
CA TYR A 203 -19.14 9.92 5.14
C TYR A 203 -18.05 10.98 4.93
N LYS A 204 -18.39 12.28 5.00
CA LYS A 204 -17.41 13.36 4.85
C LYS A 204 -16.29 13.31 5.89
N LYS A 205 -16.62 12.96 7.15
CA LYS A 205 -15.65 12.77 8.23
C LYS A 205 -14.75 11.59 7.90
N ILE A 206 -15.34 10.44 7.59
CA ILE A 206 -14.62 9.19 7.29
C ILE A 206 -13.63 9.38 6.14
N ILE A 207 -14.07 9.96 5.02
CA ILE A 207 -13.17 10.19 3.87
C ILE A 207 -12.05 11.18 4.22
N SER A 208 -12.35 12.21 5.02
CA SER A 208 -11.33 13.17 5.47
C SER A 208 -10.25 12.49 6.32
N TYR A 209 -10.64 11.68 7.31
CA TYR A 209 -9.68 10.98 8.17
C TYR A 209 -8.94 9.88 7.40
N ARG A 210 -9.62 9.06 6.60
CA ARG A 210 -8.97 8.01 5.79
C ARG A 210 -7.96 8.60 4.83
N GLY A 211 -8.34 9.71 4.18
CA GLY A 211 -7.47 10.42 3.27
C GLY A 211 -6.16 10.85 3.91
N LEU A 212 -6.21 11.41 5.12
CA LEU A 212 -5.02 11.90 5.82
C LEU A 212 -4.20 10.79 6.51
N PHE A 213 -4.84 9.69 6.91
CA PHE A 213 -4.16 8.60 7.63
C PHE A 213 -3.63 7.51 6.70
N PHE A 214 -4.20 7.34 5.50
CA PHE A 214 -3.86 6.24 4.59
C PHE A 214 -3.08 6.67 3.35
N TYR A 215 -3.09 7.97 3.02
CA TYR A 215 -2.43 8.48 1.83
C TYR A 215 -1.38 9.51 2.23
N PRO A 216 -0.29 9.65 1.44
CA PRO A 216 0.75 10.64 1.71
C PRO A 216 0.22 12.07 1.64
N HIS A 217 -0.80 12.31 0.80
CA HIS A 217 -1.48 13.60 0.68
C HIS A 217 -2.90 13.41 0.13
N LEU A 218 -3.65 14.51 0.15
CA LEU A 218 -4.99 14.64 -0.38
C LEU A 218 -5.10 15.85 -1.30
N TYR A 219 -5.22 15.57 -2.60
CA TYR A 219 -5.61 16.58 -3.57
C TYR A 219 -7.08 16.96 -3.36
N LEU A 220 -7.29 18.09 -2.68
CA LEU A 220 -8.62 18.55 -2.24
C LEU A 220 -9.64 18.69 -3.39
N PRO A 221 -9.27 19.11 -4.62
CA PRO A 221 -10.21 19.17 -5.74
C PRO A 221 -10.84 17.84 -6.13
N GLU A 222 -10.23 16.69 -5.82
CA GLU A 222 -10.81 15.36 -6.07
C GLU A 222 -11.87 14.96 -5.03
N LEU A 223 -11.94 15.65 -3.89
CA LEU A 223 -12.94 15.39 -2.86
C LEU A 223 -14.27 16.08 -3.18
N THR A 224 -15.33 15.67 -2.48
CA THR A 224 -16.59 16.41 -2.48
C THR A 224 -16.42 17.75 -1.77
N GLU A 225 -17.26 18.73 -2.11
CA GLU A 225 -17.24 20.05 -1.45
C GLU A 225 -17.44 19.94 0.07
N ASP A 226 -18.34 19.05 0.50
CA ASP A 226 -18.57 18.77 1.92
C ASP A 226 -17.35 18.22 2.65
N ALA A 227 -16.58 17.33 2.01
CA ALA A 227 -15.35 16.78 2.59
C ALA A 227 -14.26 17.86 2.69
N ARG A 228 -14.07 18.66 1.63
CA ARG A 228 -13.14 19.80 1.66
C ARG A 228 -13.48 20.78 2.79
N ASN A 229 -14.75 21.17 2.89
CA ASN A 229 -15.22 22.09 3.92
C ASN A 229 -15.08 21.48 5.32
N TYR A 230 -15.31 20.18 5.47
CA TYR A 230 -15.10 19.47 6.73
C TYR A 230 -13.65 19.57 7.22
N ILE A 231 -12.68 19.27 6.35
CA ILE A 231 -11.24 19.38 6.68
C ILE A 231 -10.90 20.79 7.15
N LYS A 232 -11.31 21.82 6.38
CA LYS A 232 -11.01 23.22 6.70
C LYS A 232 -11.62 23.69 8.03
N ASN A 233 -12.84 23.24 8.32
CA ASN A 233 -13.59 23.64 9.51
C ASN A 233 -13.16 22.89 10.78
N ILE A 234 -12.75 21.62 10.66
CA ILE A 234 -12.42 20.73 11.78
C ILE A 234 -10.90 20.54 11.92
N ARG A 235 -10.09 21.35 11.21
CA ARG A 235 -8.62 21.24 11.17
C ARG A 235 -7.93 21.15 12.53
N TYR A 236 -8.41 21.87 13.55
CA TYR A 236 -7.82 21.81 14.89
C TYR A 236 -8.04 20.44 15.56
N SER A 237 -9.23 19.86 15.41
CA SER A 237 -9.50 18.51 15.94
C SER A 237 -8.71 17.46 15.17
N ILE A 238 -8.65 17.57 13.83
CA ILE A 238 -7.88 16.65 13.01
C ILE A 238 -6.39 16.77 13.36
N GLY A 239 -5.85 17.98 13.48
CA GLY A 239 -4.46 18.22 13.89
C GLY A 239 -4.14 17.63 15.26
N ASN A 240 -5.04 17.77 16.24
CA ASN A 240 -4.86 17.13 17.55
C ASN A 240 -4.84 15.60 17.45
N ASP A 241 -5.70 15.00 16.63
CA ASP A 241 -5.70 13.56 16.39
C ASP A 241 -4.42 13.11 15.66
N VAL A 242 -3.98 13.86 14.65
CA VAL A 242 -2.73 13.60 13.91
C VAL A 242 -1.52 13.65 14.84
N SER A 243 -1.39 14.71 15.64
CA SER A 243 -0.31 14.83 16.63
C SER A 243 -0.35 13.68 17.63
N LYS A 244 -1.54 13.34 18.14
CA LYS A 244 -1.69 12.28 19.13
C LYS A 244 -1.37 10.88 18.58
N PHE A 245 -1.90 10.54 17.40
CA PHE A 245 -1.89 9.18 16.88
C PHE A 245 -0.79 8.91 15.85
N LEU A 246 -0.19 9.94 15.27
CA LEU A 246 0.86 9.81 14.25
C LEU A 246 2.15 10.55 14.64
N ASP A 247 2.15 11.28 15.76
CA ASP A 247 3.25 12.19 16.14
C ASP A 247 3.58 13.19 15.03
N GLY A 248 2.56 13.58 14.27
CA GLY A 248 2.70 14.39 13.07
C GLY A 248 2.00 15.75 13.14
N GLU A 249 2.08 16.49 12.05
CA GLU A 249 1.43 17.78 11.86
C GLU A 249 0.54 17.78 10.62
N LEU A 250 -0.67 18.33 10.77
CA LEU A 250 -1.57 18.56 9.64
C LEU A 250 -1.15 19.83 8.89
N ILE A 251 -0.74 19.68 7.64
CA ILE A 251 -0.43 20.79 6.74
C ILE A 251 -1.57 20.96 5.75
N LEU A 252 -2.09 22.20 5.66
CA LEU A 252 -3.15 22.57 4.73
C LEU A 252 -2.65 23.66 3.79
N ALA A 253 -2.66 23.37 2.49
CA ALA A 253 -2.42 24.34 1.44
C ALA A 253 -3.72 24.62 0.65
N LYS A 254 -3.62 25.40 -0.43
CA LYS A 254 -4.79 25.81 -1.22
C LYS A 254 -5.59 24.61 -1.74
N ASP A 255 -4.89 23.69 -2.42
CA ASP A 255 -5.46 22.53 -3.10
C ASP A 255 -4.95 21.19 -2.55
N GLU A 256 -4.18 21.21 -1.45
CA GLU A 256 -3.56 20.03 -0.84
C GLU A 256 -3.79 19.99 0.67
N ALA A 257 -3.87 18.77 1.21
CA ALA A 257 -3.79 18.50 2.63
C ALA A 257 -2.91 17.27 2.87
N LEU A 258 -1.98 17.34 3.81
CA LEU A 258 -1.04 16.25 4.09
C LEU A 258 -0.69 16.18 5.57
N VAL A 259 -0.12 15.05 5.98
CA VAL A 259 0.40 14.85 7.33
C VAL A 259 1.92 14.75 7.26
N SER A 260 2.61 15.70 7.88
CA SER A 260 4.05 15.61 8.09
C SER A 260 4.34 14.71 9.28
N MET A 261 5.30 13.80 9.16
CA MET A 261 5.72 12.89 10.23
C MET A 261 7.24 12.97 10.42
N PRO A 262 7.74 13.00 11.66
CA PRO A 262 9.17 13.17 11.97
C PRO A 262 10.03 11.94 11.59
N ASP A 263 9.44 10.76 11.45
CA ASP A 263 10.15 9.55 11.00
C ASP A 263 9.24 8.64 10.15
N ASN A 264 9.50 8.61 8.84
CA ASN A 264 8.76 7.78 7.88
C ASN A 264 9.48 6.47 7.53
N ARG A 265 10.63 6.15 8.16
CA ARG A 265 11.53 5.05 7.76
C ARG A 265 10.88 3.66 7.84
N ASN A 266 9.73 3.52 8.51
CA ASN A 266 8.97 2.28 8.62
C ASN A 266 7.54 2.38 8.06
N SER A 267 7.23 3.45 7.32
CA SER A 267 5.92 3.62 6.70
C SER A 267 5.91 3.07 5.28
N GLU A 268 4.79 2.48 4.87
CA GLU A 268 4.52 2.21 3.45
C GLU A 268 4.12 3.50 2.69
N LEU A 269 4.26 4.68 3.29
CA LEU A 269 3.95 5.98 2.71
C LEU A 269 5.21 6.61 2.10
N PHE A 270 5.01 7.47 1.10
CA PHE A 270 6.10 8.24 0.52
C PHE A 270 6.51 9.39 1.46
N PRO A 271 7.83 9.71 1.57
CA PRO A 271 8.96 9.01 0.95
C PRO A 271 9.41 7.73 1.68
N ASP A 272 9.51 6.59 0.98
CA ASP A 272 10.06 5.35 1.54
C ASP A 272 11.59 5.33 1.43
N LEU A 273 12.25 5.78 2.49
CA LEU A 273 13.71 5.95 2.52
C LEU A 273 14.51 4.65 2.43
N ASN A 274 13.85 3.48 2.46
CA ASN A 274 14.51 2.19 2.29
C ASN A 274 14.69 1.81 0.80
N LYS A 275 14.05 2.54 -0.11
CA LYS A 275 14.07 2.25 -1.55
C LYS A 275 14.86 3.31 -2.30
N SER A 276 15.91 2.91 -3.02
CA SER A 276 16.75 3.86 -3.78
C SER A 276 16.00 4.58 -4.92
N ILE A 277 14.83 4.11 -5.34
CA ILE A 277 13.95 4.83 -6.28
C ILE A 277 13.35 6.08 -5.64
N THR A 278 13.14 6.10 -4.32
CA THR A 278 12.63 7.27 -3.60
C THR A 278 13.56 8.46 -3.77
N ASP A 279 14.88 8.23 -3.68
CA ASP A 279 15.88 9.28 -3.88
C ASP A 279 15.78 9.90 -5.28
N ILE A 280 15.59 9.07 -6.30
CA ILE A 280 15.42 9.52 -7.68
C ILE A 280 14.15 10.36 -7.80
N VAL A 281 13.05 9.90 -7.22
CA VAL A 281 11.75 10.61 -7.26
C VAL A 281 11.83 11.96 -6.56
N LEU A 282 12.56 12.06 -5.46
CA LEU A 282 12.77 13.34 -4.77
C LEU A 282 13.55 14.34 -5.63
N LEU A 283 14.52 13.89 -6.42
CA LEU A 283 15.20 14.74 -7.41
C LEU A 283 14.25 15.16 -8.55
N VAL A 284 13.36 14.27 -8.98
CA VAL A 284 12.31 14.61 -9.96
C VAL A 284 11.37 15.67 -9.39
N CYS A 285 10.94 15.53 -8.13
CA CYS A 285 10.14 16.54 -7.44
C CYS A 285 10.87 17.90 -7.37
N ALA A 286 12.16 17.90 -7.01
CA ALA A 286 12.98 19.11 -6.99
C ALA A 286 13.08 19.76 -8.38
N GLU A 287 13.26 18.96 -9.43
CA GLU A 287 13.32 19.46 -10.80
C GLU A 287 11.97 20.00 -11.31
N LEU A 288 10.86 19.35 -10.95
CA LEU A 288 9.51 19.85 -11.21
C LEU A 288 9.28 21.22 -10.54
N ASN A 289 9.77 21.39 -9.31
CA ASN A 289 9.69 22.65 -8.57
C ASN A 289 10.57 23.74 -9.23
N ASN A 290 11.83 23.41 -9.57
CA ASN A 290 12.76 24.34 -10.20
C ASN A 290 12.28 24.89 -11.55
N GLN A 291 11.52 24.10 -12.31
CA GLN A 291 10.96 24.49 -13.59
C GLN A 291 9.58 25.18 -13.49
N GLU A 292 9.02 25.32 -12.28
CA GLU A 292 7.66 25.85 -12.05
C GLU A 292 6.61 25.21 -12.98
N VAL A 293 6.67 23.88 -13.07
CA VAL A 293 5.88 23.12 -14.06
C VAL A 293 4.37 23.27 -13.79
N GLU A 294 3.58 23.40 -14.86
CA GLU A 294 2.13 23.38 -14.74
C GLU A 294 1.62 22.03 -14.21
N ASN A 295 0.50 22.01 -13.50
CA ASN A 295 -0.08 20.78 -12.95
C ASN A 295 -0.49 19.73 -14.01
N LEU A 296 -0.54 20.09 -15.30
CA LEU A 296 -0.84 19.19 -16.40
C LEU A 296 0.12 19.42 -17.55
N ILE A 297 0.98 18.44 -17.83
CA ILE A 297 1.98 18.54 -18.90
C ILE A 297 1.92 17.37 -19.87
N PRO A 298 2.33 17.54 -21.14
CA PRO A 298 2.49 16.43 -22.07
C PRO A 298 3.44 15.37 -21.53
N LYS A 299 3.12 14.10 -21.77
CA LYS A 299 3.95 12.97 -21.31
C LYS A 299 5.40 13.05 -21.80
N GLU A 300 5.60 13.51 -23.03
CA GLU A 300 6.94 13.72 -23.58
C GLU A 300 7.71 14.83 -22.84
N GLN A 301 7.04 15.88 -22.39
CA GLN A 301 7.68 16.90 -21.54
C GLN A 301 8.11 16.31 -20.20
N PHE A 302 7.28 15.47 -19.58
CA PHE A 302 7.63 14.79 -18.34
C PHE A 302 8.86 13.88 -18.52
N LYS A 303 8.95 13.14 -19.63
CA LYS A 303 10.12 12.31 -19.94
C LYS A 303 11.40 13.12 -20.11
N LEU A 304 11.33 14.33 -20.67
CA LEU A 304 12.49 15.23 -20.76
C LEU A 304 12.99 15.64 -19.36
N ILE A 305 12.09 15.79 -18.38
CA ILE A 305 12.45 16.03 -16.98
C ILE A 305 13.18 14.82 -16.39
N LEU A 306 12.66 13.61 -16.63
CA LEU A 306 13.33 12.37 -16.20
C LEU A 306 14.71 12.20 -16.83
N GLU A 307 14.84 12.49 -18.12
CA GLU A 307 16.11 12.45 -18.85
C GLU A 307 17.11 13.45 -18.27
N LYS A 308 16.68 14.68 -17.93
CA LYS A 308 17.53 15.68 -17.29
C LYS A 308 18.04 15.18 -15.94
N VAL A 309 17.14 14.70 -15.08
CA VAL A 309 17.50 14.14 -13.76
C VAL A 309 18.44 12.95 -13.90
N PHE A 310 18.19 12.05 -14.84
CA PHE A 310 19.08 10.92 -15.11
C PHE A 310 20.48 11.40 -15.52
N ASN A 311 20.57 12.31 -16.48
CA ASN A 311 21.86 12.78 -16.98
C ASN A 311 22.68 13.52 -15.93
N GLU A 312 22.04 14.27 -15.04
CA GLU A 312 22.69 15.03 -13.98
C GLU A 312 23.12 14.17 -12.79
N TYR A 313 22.33 13.14 -12.43
CA TYR A 313 22.49 12.42 -11.17
C TYR A 313 22.80 10.92 -11.30
N LYS A 314 22.92 10.35 -12.51
CA LYS A 314 23.17 8.91 -12.73
C LYS A 314 24.34 8.31 -11.92
N ASP A 315 25.36 9.10 -11.61
CA ASP A 315 26.54 8.63 -10.88
C ASP A 315 26.23 8.28 -9.43
N TYR A 316 25.15 8.87 -8.87
CA TYR A 316 24.66 8.61 -7.52
C TYR A 316 23.57 7.52 -7.48
N PHE A 317 23.02 7.14 -8.63
CA PHE A 317 21.97 6.10 -8.66
C PHE A 317 22.55 4.73 -8.34
N SER A 318 21.74 3.87 -7.70
CA SER A 318 22.10 2.47 -7.54
C SER A 318 22.31 1.81 -8.91
N LYS A 319 23.15 0.77 -8.94
CA LYS A 319 23.47 0.05 -10.20
C LYS A 319 22.22 -0.43 -10.93
N LEU A 320 21.18 -0.82 -10.17
CA LEU A 320 19.88 -1.23 -10.69
C LEU A 320 19.31 -0.19 -11.67
N TYR A 321 19.17 1.07 -11.24
CA TYR A 321 18.55 2.12 -12.05
C TYR A 321 19.49 2.72 -13.09
N ARG A 322 20.80 2.71 -12.82
CA ARG A 322 21.82 3.23 -13.74
C ARG A 322 21.93 2.42 -15.03
N ASP A 323 21.75 1.10 -14.94
CA ASP A 323 21.93 0.16 -16.05
C ASP A 323 20.60 -0.10 -16.81
N LEU A 324 19.48 0.51 -16.40
CA LEU A 324 18.20 0.36 -17.09
C LEU A 324 18.21 1.04 -18.47
N PRO A 325 17.61 0.43 -19.50
CA PRO A 325 17.24 1.14 -20.71
C PRO A 325 16.30 2.32 -20.38
N THR A 326 16.46 3.46 -21.07
CA THR A 326 15.69 4.69 -20.81
C THR A 326 14.19 4.46 -20.70
N TYR A 327 13.60 3.67 -21.61
CA TYR A 327 12.16 3.41 -21.57
C TYR A 327 11.71 2.65 -20.30
N LYS A 328 12.55 1.77 -19.74
CA LYS A 328 12.26 1.07 -18.49
C LYS A 328 12.46 1.97 -17.29
N PHE A 329 13.49 2.81 -17.31
CA PHE A 329 13.70 3.82 -16.28
C PHE A 329 12.48 4.73 -16.17
N ASP A 330 12.03 5.30 -17.30
CA ASP A 330 10.84 6.16 -17.34
C ASP A 330 9.61 5.44 -16.79
N GLU A 331 9.36 4.20 -17.24
CA GLU A 331 8.22 3.40 -16.79
C GLU A 331 8.26 3.12 -15.28
N GLU A 332 9.42 2.73 -14.74
CA GLU A 332 9.57 2.43 -13.31
C GLU A 332 9.38 3.67 -12.43
N ILE A 333 10.00 4.79 -12.78
CA ILE A 333 9.86 6.05 -12.02
C ILE A 333 8.42 6.54 -12.08
N MET A 334 7.81 6.59 -13.26
CA MET A 334 6.43 7.06 -13.42
C MET A 334 5.44 6.15 -12.67
N LYS A 335 5.59 4.83 -12.75
CA LYS A 335 4.75 3.88 -12.02
C LYS A 335 4.90 4.02 -10.51
N TYR A 336 6.12 4.27 -10.03
CA TYR A 336 6.38 4.50 -8.61
C TYR A 336 5.72 5.81 -8.14
N MET A 337 5.90 6.91 -8.88
CA MET A 337 5.26 8.19 -8.57
C MET A 337 3.73 8.10 -8.58
N GLU A 338 3.15 7.40 -9.56
CA GLU A 338 1.71 7.17 -9.64
C GLU A 338 1.18 6.34 -8.46
N SER A 339 1.97 5.37 -7.97
CA SER A 339 1.58 4.54 -6.83
C SER A 339 1.40 5.31 -5.52
N PHE A 340 2.04 6.47 -5.40
CA PHE A 340 1.91 7.38 -4.27
C PHE A 340 1.07 8.62 -4.55
N LYS A 341 0.37 8.65 -5.70
CA LYS A 341 -0.41 9.81 -6.17
C LYS A 341 0.41 11.10 -6.31
N LEU A 342 1.72 11.00 -6.54
CA LEU A 342 2.54 12.17 -6.87
C LEU A 342 2.22 12.68 -8.28
N ILE A 343 1.87 11.74 -9.17
CA ILE A 343 1.40 12.02 -10.52
C ILE A 343 0.19 11.14 -10.87
N LYS A 344 -0.53 11.51 -11.92
CA LYS A 344 -1.52 10.66 -12.60
C LYS A 344 -1.26 10.65 -14.09
N ILE A 345 -1.14 9.45 -14.65
CA ILE A 345 -0.75 9.27 -16.04
C ILE A 345 -2.01 9.04 -16.88
N THR A 346 -2.12 9.79 -17.97
CA THR A 346 -3.12 9.55 -19.02
C THR A 346 -2.40 9.17 -20.32
N GLU A 347 -3.13 8.93 -21.40
CA GLU A 347 -2.54 8.55 -22.68
C GLU A 347 -1.48 9.55 -23.17
N ASN A 348 -1.79 10.85 -23.09
CA ASN A 348 -0.94 11.92 -23.64
C ASN A 348 -0.40 12.90 -22.60
N TYR A 349 -0.95 12.91 -21.38
CA TYR A 349 -0.61 13.89 -20.34
C TYR A 349 -0.25 13.23 -19.02
N VAL A 350 0.57 13.93 -18.25
CA VAL A 350 0.87 13.65 -16.85
C VAL A 350 0.31 14.81 -16.03
N GLN A 351 -0.61 14.50 -15.13
CA GLN A 351 -1.05 15.43 -14.10
C GLN A 351 -0.06 15.33 -12.93
N VAL A 352 0.63 16.42 -12.61
CA VAL A 352 1.53 16.54 -11.46
C VAL A 352 0.73 17.07 -10.29
N TYR A 353 0.69 16.32 -9.18
CA TYR A 353 0.00 16.78 -7.98
C TYR A 353 0.87 17.76 -7.19
N PRO A 354 0.27 18.82 -6.58
CA PRO A 354 1.05 19.85 -5.89
C PRO A 354 1.92 19.35 -4.74
N ILE A 355 1.64 18.15 -4.20
CA ILE A 355 2.54 17.48 -3.23
C ILE A 355 4.00 17.39 -3.71
N CYS A 356 4.24 17.28 -5.02
CA CYS A 356 5.59 17.24 -5.58
C CYS A 356 6.41 18.49 -5.23
N TYR A 357 5.75 19.62 -5.02
CA TYR A 357 6.41 20.89 -4.70
C TYR A 357 6.73 21.05 -3.20
N PHE A 358 6.27 20.13 -2.35
CA PHE A 358 6.62 20.08 -0.94
C PHE A 358 7.92 19.31 -0.67
N PHE A 359 8.43 18.60 -1.68
CA PHE A 359 9.64 17.80 -1.56
C PHE A 359 10.81 18.50 -2.23
N GLU A 360 11.89 18.65 -1.47
CA GLU A 360 13.20 19.02 -1.99
C GLU A 360 14.15 17.82 -1.94
N GLY A 361 14.98 17.69 -2.97
CA GLY A 361 16.00 16.66 -3.06
C GLY A 361 17.29 17.25 -3.59
N TYR A 362 18.38 17.07 -2.85
CA TYR A 362 19.72 17.48 -3.29
C TYR A 362 20.77 16.49 -2.80
N PHE A 363 21.82 16.29 -3.61
CA PHE A 363 23.02 15.59 -3.16
C PHE A 363 24.02 16.60 -2.61
N LYS A 364 24.39 16.49 -1.33
CA LYS A 364 25.57 17.23 -0.82
C LYS A 364 26.82 16.63 -1.46
N LYS A 365 27.54 17.43 -2.26
CA LYS A 365 28.94 17.13 -2.65
C LYS A 365 29.83 17.34 -1.42
N GLU A 366 29.96 16.33 -0.56
CA GLU A 366 31.08 16.27 0.38
C GLU A 366 32.13 15.26 -0.11
N GLU A 367 33.39 15.69 -0.11
CA GLU A 367 34.59 14.90 -0.43
C GLU A 367 34.87 13.83 0.64
N SER A 368 33.94 12.93 0.93
CA SER A 368 34.22 11.64 1.57
C SER A 368 32.92 10.85 1.70
N VAL A 369 32.93 9.64 1.16
CA VAL A 369 31.86 8.64 1.22
C VAL A 369 31.35 8.44 2.65
N VAL A 370 30.12 8.89 2.94
CA VAL A 370 29.06 8.18 3.68
C VAL A 370 27.72 8.82 3.30
N ASN A 371 26.74 7.98 2.92
CA ASN A 371 25.35 8.35 2.61
C ASN A 371 24.74 9.27 3.67
N ASN A 372 24.53 10.55 3.36
CA ASN A 372 23.67 11.45 4.13
C ASN A 372 22.72 12.16 3.15
N PHE A 373 21.53 11.59 2.95
CA PHE A 373 20.40 12.37 2.45
C PHE A 373 19.86 13.21 3.61
N GLU A 374 19.85 14.53 3.46
CA GLU A 374 19.07 15.42 4.31
C GLU A 374 17.82 15.81 3.53
N TYR A 375 16.65 15.40 4.04
CA TYR A 375 15.36 15.78 3.49
C TYR A 375 14.88 17.01 4.25
N LEU A 376 14.79 18.15 3.58
CA LEU A 376 14.07 19.31 4.12
C LEU A 376 12.62 19.18 3.67
N THR A 377 11.74 18.79 4.59
CA THR A 377 10.34 19.22 4.49
C THR A 377 10.35 20.72 4.76
N LEU A 378 9.88 21.53 3.82
CA LEU A 378 9.81 22.99 3.97
C LEU A 378 9.33 23.37 5.39
N ASP A 379 10.14 24.16 6.10
CA ASP A 379 9.67 24.97 7.23
C ASP A 379 8.65 25.97 6.66
N LEU A 380 7.37 25.65 6.79
CA LEU A 380 6.28 26.51 6.34
C LEU A 380 6.01 27.60 7.39
N GLU A 381 6.95 28.53 7.56
CA GLU A 381 6.61 29.88 8.02
C GLU A 381 6.21 30.72 6.80
N GLY A 382 4.89 30.81 6.57
CA GLY A 382 4.28 31.65 5.52
C GLY A 382 2.76 31.68 5.58
#